data_AF-A0A2A4NAS9-F1
#
_entry.id   AF-A0A2A4NAS9-F1
#
_cell.length_a   1.000
_cell.length_b   1.000
_cell.length_c   1.000
_cell.angle_alpha   90.00
_cell.angle_beta   90.00
_cell.angle_gamma   90.00
#
_symmetry.space_group_name_H-M   'P 1'
#
loop_
_entity.id
_entity.type
_entity.pdbx_description
1 polymer ?
#
loop_
_entity_poly.entity_id
_entity_poly.type
_entity_poly.pdbx_seq_one_letter_code
_entity_poly.pdbx_strand_id
1 'polypeptide(L)'
;MTGFKWGTKMVDKENNTLLKIRNENQFINNNKYVIEIPNEKASDFDILMTLYGHLYGSSMKQKAVIIAIIMIGIMISSGLHFFI
;
A
#
# COMPACT_ATOMS: atom_id res chain seq x y z
N MET A 1 20.72 2.99 7.17
CA MET A 1 19.49 2.19 7.20
C MET A 1 18.46 3.02 6.51
N THR A 2 18.16 2.62 5.29
CA THR A 2 16.99 3.05 4.55
C THR A 2 15.77 2.41 5.21
N GLY A 3 14.65 3.12 5.22
CA GLY A 3 13.42 2.72 5.89
C GLY A 3 12.23 2.75 4.96
N PHE A 4 11.31 1.79 5.12
CA PHE A 4 10.03 1.78 4.43
C PHE A 4 9.00 2.58 5.21
N LYS A 5 8.38 3.56 4.55
CA LYS A 5 7.25 4.32 5.08
C LYS A 5 5.99 3.94 4.29
N TRP A 6 4.97 3.44 5.01
CA TRP A 6 3.65 3.08 4.47
C TRP A 6 3.62 2.00 3.37
N GLY A 7 4.75 1.32 3.10
CA GLY A 7 4.88 0.33 2.02
C GLY A 7 4.93 0.93 0.61
N THR A 8 4.99 2.25 0.50
CA THR A 8 4.88 3.01 -0.77
C THR A 8 6.01 4.01 -0.94
N LYS A 9 6.90 4.14 0.06
CA LYS A 9 7.95 5.16 0.08
C LYS A 9 9.18 4.61 0.79
N MET A 10 10.33 4.67 0.12
CA MET A 10 11.63 4.42 0.72
C MET A 10 12.29 5.76 1.08
N VAL A 11 12.79 5.85 2.31
CA VAL A 11 13.50 7.03 2.81
C VAL A 11 14.89 6.65 3.31
N ASP A 12 15.81 7.61 3.28
CA ASP A 12 17.12 7.45 3.92
C ASP A 12 17.07 7.77 5.43
N LYS A 13 18.24 7.77 6.09
CA LYS A 13 18.39 8.09 7.51
C LYS A 13 17.99 9.52 7.86
N GLU A 14 18.09 10.44 6.90
CA GLU A 14 17.75 11.86 7.04
C GLU A 14 16.29 12.12 6.65
N ASN A 15 15.52 11.06 6.38
CA ASN A 15 14.13 11.09 5.96
C ASN A 15 13.94 11.74 4.58
N ASN A 16 14.99 11.83 3.77
CA ASN A 16 14.90 12.19 2.36
C ASN A 16 14.24 11.05 1.59
N THR A 17 13.43 11.41 0.59
CA THR A 17 12.77 10.41 -0.25
C THR A 17 13.79 9.87 -1.25
N LEU A 18 14.01 8.56 -1.23
CA LEU A 18 14.82 7.88 -2.24
C LEU A 18 13.95 7.39 -3.39
N LEU A 19 12.80 6.82 -3.04
CA LEU A 19 11.87 6.24 -3.98
C LEU A 19 10.46 6.32 -3.42
N LYS A 20 9.48 6.55 -4.30
CA LYS A 20 8.07 6.55 -3.94
C LYS A 20 7.28 5.88 -5.05
N ILE A 21 6.52 4.85 -4.69
CA ILE A 21 5.64 4.11 -5.59
C ILE A 21 4.22 4.31 -5.09
N ARG A 22 3.33 4.79 -5.95
CA ARG A 22 1.92 4.96 -5.63
C ARG A 22 1.05 4.44 -6.76
N ASN A 23 -0.21 4.16 -6.44
CA ASN A 23 -1.21 3.92 -7.48
C ASN A 23 -1.46 5.23 -8.23
N GLU A 24 -1.73 5.13 -9.54
CA GLU A 24 -2.19 6.26 -10.35
C GLU A 24 -3.47 6.86 -9.75
N ASN A 25 -4.42 5.98 -9.39
CA ASN A 25 -5.59 6.34 -8.62
C ASN A 25 -5.40 5.94 -7.15
N GLN A 26 -5.46 6.92 -6.24
CA GLN A 26 -5.25 6.71 -4.81
C GLN A 26 -6.30 5.79 -4.16
N PHE A 27 -7.52 5.76 -4.68
CA PHE A 27 -8.65 5.03 -4.12
C PHE A 27 -8.85 3.65 -4.76
N ILE A 28 -8.44 3.49 -6.02
CA ILE A 28 -8.69 2.27 -6.79
C ILE A 28 -7.37 1.71 -7.30
N ASN A 29 -7.04 0.48 -6.91
CA ASN A 29 -5.89 -0.23 -7.46
C ASN A 29 -6.21 -0.74 -8.88
N ASN A 30 -5.91 0.08 -9.88
CA ASN A 30 -6.09 -0.25 -11.30
C ASN A 30 -4.87 -0.96 -11.93
N ASN A 31 -3.94 -1.46 -11.10
CA ASN A 31 -2.65 -2.02 -11.54
C ASN A 31 -1.77 -1.04 -12.34
N LYS A 32 -2.05 0.27 -12.23
CA LYS A 32 -1.26 1.35 -12.80
C LYS A 32 -0.56 2.10 -11.67
N TYR A 33 0.76 2.22 -11.79
CA TYR A 33 1.61 2.77 -10.74
C TYR A 33 2.43 3.95 -11.25
N VAL A 34 2.57 4.95 -10.41
CA VAL A 34 3.49 6.07 -10.60
C VAL A 34 4.72 5.79 -9.74
N ILE A 35 5.88 5.74 -10.38
CA ILE A 35 7.18 5.53 -9.74
C ILE A 35 7.93 6.86 -9.79
N GLU A 36 8.17 7.45 -8.62
CA GLU A 36 8.92 8.70 -8.45
C GLU A 36 10.28 8.36 -7.82
N ILE A 37 11.36 8.61 -8.56
CA ILE A 37 12.75 8.43 -8.11
C ILE A 37 13.41 9.82 -8.02
N PRO A 38 13.15 10.59 -6.95
CA PRO A 38 13.69 11.95 -6.81
C PRO A 38 15.19 11.97 -6.49
N ASN A 39 15.80 10.83 -6.16
CA ASN A 39 17.20 10.71 -5.85
C ASN A 39 17.81 9.52 -6.62
N GLU A 40 18.80 9.81 -7.47
CA GLU A 40 19.49 8.83 -8.32
C GLU A 40 20.28 7.78 -7.51
N LYS A 41 20.44 7.97 -6.20
CA LYS A 41 21.10 7.01 -5.30
C LYS A 41 20.26 5.75 -5.02
N ALA A 42 19.01 5.67 -5.47
CA ALA A 42 18.19 4.47 -5.36
C ALA A 42 18.75 3.38 -6.29
N SER A 43 19.14 2.23 -5.72
CA SER A 43 19.62 1.11 -6.54
C SER A 43 18.46 0.40 -7.25
N ASP A 44 18.75 -0.31 -8.34
CA ASP A 44 17.76 -1.16 -9.03
C ASP A 44 17.09 -2.16 -8.06
N PHE A 45 17.87 -2.71 -7.13
CA PHE A 45 17.36 -3.61 -6.10
C PHE A 45 16.36 -2.91 -5.17
N ASP A 46 16.66 -1.68 -4.73
CA ASP A 46 15.75 -0.89 -3.89
C ASP A 46 14.42 -0.61 -4.61
N ILE A 47 14.50 -0.34 -5.92
CA ILE A 47 13.33 -0.12 -6.79
C ILE A 47 12.46 -1.36 -6.85
N LEU A 48 13.05 -2.51 -7.17
CA LEU A 48 12.34 -3.79 -7.26
C LEU A 48 11.75 -4.22 -5.91
N MET A 49 12.50 -4.07 -4.82
CA MET A 49 12.04 -4.42 -3.48
C MET A 49 10.87 -3.54 -3.04
N THR A 50 10.93 -2.24 -3.35
CA THR A 50 9.83 -1.31 -3.04
C THR A 50 8.61 -1.59 -3.88
N LEU A 51 8.78 -1.92 -5.16
CA LEU A 51 7.68 -2.30 -6.04
C LEU A 51 7.00 -3.56 -5.54
N TYR A 52 7.78 -4.59 -5.17
CA TYR A 52 7.25 -5.82 -4.59
C TYR A 52 6.45 -5.54 -3.31
N GLY A 53 7.02 -4.75 -2.38
CA GLY A 53 6.34 -4.35 -1.15
C GLY A 53 5.04 -3.60 -1.42
N HIS A 54 5.02 -2.70 -2.40
CA HIS A 54 3.83 -1.94 -2.81
C HIS A 54 2.74 -2.86 -3.38
N LEU A 55 3.10 -3.74 -4.31
CA LEU A 55 2.16 -4.70 -4.92
C LEU A 55 1.54 -5.63 -3.89
N TYR A 56 2.39 -6.21 -3.04
CA TYR A 56 1.95 -7.12 -1.98
C TYR A 56 1.03 -6.39 -0.98
N GLY A 57 1.46 -5.23 -0.47
CA GLY A 57 0.69 -4.43 0.47
C GLY A 57 -0.65 -3.95 -0.11
N SER A 58 -0.68 -3.54 -1.38
CA SER A 58 -1.90 -3.13 -2.08
C SER A 58 -2.90 -4.29 -2.18
N SER A 59 -2.43 -5.49 -2.53
CA SER A 59 -3.27 -6.69 -2.61
C SER A 59 -3.86 -7.10 -1.25
N MET A 60 -3.07 -7.00 -0.18
CA MET A 60 -3.53 -7.28 1.19
C MET A 60 -4.59 -6.29 1.65
N LYS A 61 -4.41 -4.98 1.38
CA LYS A 61 -5.41 -3.96 1.70
C LYS A 61 -6.75 -4.26 1.02
N GLN A 62 -6.72 -4.62 -0.27
CA GLN A 62 -7.93 -4.96 -1.01
C GLN A 62 -8.62 -6.20 -0.42
N LYS A 63 -7.86 -7.25 -0.09
CA LYS A 63 -8.40 -8.45 0.58
C LYS A 63 -9.02 -8.11 1.94
N ALA A 64 -8.38 -7.25 2.74
CA ALA A 64 -8.89 -6.83 4.04
C ALA A 64 -10.23 -6.07 3.92
N VAL A 65 -10.37 -5.18 2.92
CA VAL A 65 -11.64 -4.49 2.63
C VAL A 65 -12.74 -5.48 2.28
N ILE A 66 -12.48 -6.46 1.42
CA ILE A 66 -13.45 -7.49 1.05
C ILE A 66 -13.89 -8.30 2.28
N ILE A 67 -12.94 -8.73 3.12
CA ILE A 67 -13.23 -9.47 4.35
C ILE A 67 -14.09 -8.63 5.30
N ALA A 68 -13.77 -7.35 5.48
CA ALA A 68 -14.55 -6.45 6.34
C ALA A 68 -16.01 -6.32 5.85
N ILE A 69 -16.23 -6.18 4.54
CA ILE A 69 -17.57 -6.12 3.95
C ILE A 69 -18.34 -7.43 4.18
N ILE A 70 -17.68 -8.58 3.98
CA ILE A 70 -18.29 -9.90 4.23
C ILE A 70 -18.68 -10.04 5.72
N MET A 71 -17.79 -9.67 6.64
CA MET A 71 -18.05 -9.74 8.08
C MET A 71 -19.24 -8.85 8.49
N ILE A 72 -19.32 -7.63 7.95
CA ILE A 72 -20.47 -6.74 8.17
C ILE A 72 -21.77 -7.38 7.66
N GLY A 73 -21.75 -7.97 6.46
CA GLY A 73 -22.90 -8.68 5.90
C GLY A 73 -23.36 -9.84 6.77
N ILE A 74 -22.41 -10.64 7.28
CA ILE A 74 -22.70 -11.76 8.20
C ILE A 74 -23.33 -11.22 9.50
N MET A 75 -22.77 -10.17 10.10
CA MET A 75 -23.28 -9.58 11.34
C MET A 75 -24.71 -9.05 11.18
N ILE A 76 -25.01 -8.36 10.08
CA ILE A 76 -26.36 -7.87 9.77
C ILE A 76 -27.32 -9.05 9.57
N SER A 77 -26.92 -10.08 8.82
CA SER A 77 -27.77 -11.25 8.54
C SER A 77 -28.05 -12.12 9.77
N SER A 78 -27.15 -12.11 10.76
CA SER A 78 -27.28 -12.90 12.00
C SER A 78 -28.07 -12.19 13.10
N GLY A 79 -28.63 -11.00 12.84
CA GLY A 79 -29.43 -10.23 13.80
C GLY A 79 -28.60 -9.55 14.89
N LEU A 80 -27.27 -9.50 14.76
CA LEU A 80 -26.39 -8.79 15.68
C LEU A 80 -26.43 -7.30 15.34
N HIS A 81 -27.41 -6.58 15.90
CA HIS A 81 -27.56 -5.14 15.69
C HIS A 81 -26.38 -4.35 16.29
N PHE A 82 -25.55 -3.77 15.42
CA PHE A 82 -24.64 -2.68 15.78
C PHE A 82 -25.46 -1.39 15.79
N PHE A 83 -25.80 -0.90 16.99
CA PHE A 83 -26.22 0.49 17.14
C PHE A 83 -24.98 1.36 16.94
N ILE A 84 -24.96 2.09 15.83
CA ILE A 84 -24.02 3.20 15.58
C ILE A 84 -24.46 4.38 16.44
#